data_AF-A0A522TAP1-F1
#
_entry.id   AF-A0A522TAP1-F1
#
_cell.length_a   1.000
_cell.length_b   1.000
_cell.length_c   1.000
_cell.angle_alpha   90.00
_cell.angle_beta   90.00
_cell.angle_gamma   90.00
#
_symmetry.space_group_name_H-M   'P 1'
#
loop_
_entity.id
_entity.type
_entity.pdbx_description
1 polymer ?
#
loop_
_entity_poly.entity_id
_entity_poly.type
_entity_poly.pdbx_seq_one_letter_code
_entity_poly.pdbx_strand_id
1 'polypeptide(L)'
;MATRARKSVHRQSVTLPASTARRVKALAREKRTSASQMLAQLVEAGLDAEQVRRQQFLKLAQDFRAASDPDDATRLGEELGRMVFGG
;
A
#
# COMPACT_ATOMS: atom_id res chain seq x y z
N MET A 1 -17.85 0.96 35.94
CA MET A 1 -18.45 0.43 34.70
C MET A 1 -17.54 0.80 33.54
N ALA A 2 -16.91 -0.18 32.87
CA ALA A 2 -16.04 0.07 31.72
C ALA A 2 -16.87 0.05 30.43
N THR A 3 -17.03 1.20 29.79
CA THR A 3 -17.75 1.31 28.52
C THR A 3 -16.91 0.66 27.42
N ARG A 4 -17.37 -0.48 26.90
CA ARG A 4 -16.77 -1.17 25.76
C ARG A 4 -16.82 -0.21 24.56
N ALA A 5 -15.68 0.35 24.17
CA ALA A 5 -15.58 1.17 22.96
C ALA A 5 -16.10 0.36 21.77
N ARG A 6 -17.25 0.76 21.19
CA ARG A 6 -17.74 0.15 19.95
C ARG A 6 -16.72 0.46 18.86
N LYS A 7 -16.18 -0.56 18.20
CA LYS A 7 -15.43 -0.39 16.94
C LYS A 7 -16.30 0.46 16.00
N SER A 8 -15.86 1.66 15.68
CA SER A 8 -16.57 2.54 14.75
C SER A 8 -16.42 1.97 13.35
N VAL A 9 -17.53 1.51 12.77
CA VAL A 9 -17.57 1.02 11.38
C VAL A 9 -18.01 2.18 10.50
N HIS A 10 -17.13 2.63 9.61
CA HIS A 10 -17.44 3.69 8.65
C HIS A 10 -17.75 3.06 7.29
N ARG A 11 -18.99 3.21 6.81
CA ARG A 11 -19.37 2.78 5.46
C ARG A 11 -19.08 3.89 4.47
N GLN A 12 -18.38 3.55 3.40
CA GLN A 12 -18.11 4.46 2.30
C GLN A 12 -18.56 3.82 0.99
N SER A 13 -19.22 4.61 0.15
CA SER A 13 -19.58 4.23 -1.22
C SER A 13 -18.53 4.78 -2.16
N VAL A 14 -17.94 3.91 -2.98
CA VAL A 14 -16.91 4.29 -3.96
C VAL A 14 -17.36 3.89 -5.36
N THR A 15 -17.19 4.81 -6.31
CA THR A 15 -17.41 4.53 -7.73
C THR A 15 -16.17 3.84 -8.28
N LEU A 16 -16.36 2.66 -8.89
CA LEU A 16 -15.28 1.88 -9.47
C LEU A 16 -15.46 1.78 -10.99
N PRO A 17 -14.37 1.82 -11.77
CA PRO A 17 -14.43 1.42 -13.18
C PRO A 17 -15.00 0.02 -13.34
N ALA A 18 -15.76 -0.21 -14.41
CA ALA A 18 -16.45 -1.48 -14.63
C ALA A 18 -15.49 -2.68 -14.66
N SER A 19 -14.28 -2.50 -15.22
CA SER A 19 -13.21 -3.51 -15.22
C SER A 19 -12.75 -3.88 -13.82
N THR A 20 -12.51 -2.89 -12.97
CA THR A 20 -12.10 -3.07 -11.56
C THR A 20 -13.20 -3.78 -10.77
N ALA A 21 -14.45 -3.35 -10.91
CA ALA A 21 -15.59 -3.98 -10.24
C ALA A 21 -15.76 -5.46 -10.63
N ARG A 22 -15.52 -5.81 -11.90
CA ARG A 22 -15.53 -7.21 -12.37
C ARG A 22 -14.43 -8.04 -11.72
N ARG A 23 -13.20 -7.52 -11.65
CA ARG A 23 -12.05 -8.21 -11.01
C ARG A 23 -12.31 -8.47 -9.52
N VAL A 24 -12.78 -7.45 -8.80
CA VAL A 24 -13.15 -7.57 -7.38
C VAL A 24 -14.20 -8.65 -7.17
N LYS A 25 -15.25 -8.69 -8.00
CA LYS A 25 -16.30 -9.72 -7.90
C LYS A 25 -15.76 -11.12 -8.18
N ALA A 26 -14.83 -11.28 -9.12
CA ALA A 26 -14.20 -12.56 -9.41
C ALA A 26 -13.37 -13.06 -8.22
N LEU A 27 -12.53 -12.20 -7.65
CA LEU A 27 -11.74 -12.50 -6.44
C LEU A 27 -12.63 -12.83 -5.24
N ALA A 28 -13.73 -12.08 -5.07
CA ALA A 28 -14.68 -12.32 -3.98
C ALA A 28 -15.32 -13.71 -4.08
N ARG A 29 -15.69 -14.14 -5.30
CA ARG A 29 -16.22 -15.49 -5.54
C ARG A 29 -15.19 -16.59 -5.24
N GLU A 30 -13.96 -16.41 -5.72
CA GLU A 30 -12.86 -17.36 -5.47
C GLU A 30 -12.61 -17.55 -3.96
N LYS A 31 -12.61 -16.44 -3.21
CA LYS A 31 -12.37 -16.43 -1.76
C LYS A 31 -13.63 -16.63 -0.92
N ARG A 32 -14.78 -16.95 -1.54
CA ARG A 32 -16.09 -17.17 -0.89
C ARG A 32 -16.49 -16.03 0.07
N THR A 33 -16.24 -14.79 -0.34
CA THR A 33 -16.54 -13.58 0.43
C THR A 33 -17.45 -12.64 -0.35
N SER A 34 -17.98 -11.61 0.31
CA SER A 34 -18.74 -10.56 -0.37
C SER A 34 -17.83 -9.62 -1.13
N ALA A 35 -18.33 -9.01 -2.21
CA ALA A 35 -17.56 -8.00 -2.95
C ALA A 35 -17.13 -6.83 -2.06
N SER A 36 -17.98 -6.40 -1.12
CA SER A 36 -17.65 -5.33 -0.17
C SER A 36 -16.53 -5.72 0.80
N GLN A 37 -16.52 -6.96 1.28
CA GLN A 37 -15.47 -7.46 2.16
C GLN A 37 -14.15 -7.67 1.40
N MET A 38 -14.21 -8.14 0.16
CA MET A 38 -13.05 -8.22 -0.72
C MET A 38 -12.48 -6.82 -1.01
N LEU A 39 -13.33 -5.82 -1.27
CA LEU A 39 -12.88 -4.43 -1.42
C LEU A 39 -12.15 -3.92 -0.18
N ALA A 40 -12.73 -4.12 1.01
CA ALA A 40 -12.09 -3.71 2.25
C ALA A 40 -10.72 -4.36 2.42
N GLN A 41 -10.61 -5.68 2.18
CA GLN A 41 -9.33 -6.39 2.28
C GLN A 41 -8.28 -5.87 1.28
N LEU A 42 -8.68 -5.61 0.04
CA LEU A 42 -7.80 -5.07 -0.99
C LEU A 42 -7.33 -3.64 -0.65
N VAL A 43 -8.20 -2.82 -0.06
CA VAL A 43 -7.84 -1.47 0.39
C VAL A 43 -6.84 -1.53 1.53
N GLU A 44 -7.09 -2.33 2.57
CA GLU A 44 -6.14 -2.50 3.69
C GLU A 44 -4.79 -3.01 3.18
N ALA A 45 -4.78 -4.06 2.35
CA ALA A 45 -3.54 -4.58 1.77
C ALA A 45 -2.82 -3.54 0.88
N GLY A 46 -3.57 -2.70 0.17
CA GLY A 46 -3.02 -1.60 -0.62
C GLY A 46 -2.39 -0.51 0.25
N LEU A 47 -3.03 -0.17 1.37
CA LEU A 47 -2.49 0.79 2.35
C LEU A 47 -1.21 0.25 3.00
N ASP A 48 -1.19 -1.02 3.39
CA ASP A 48 -0.01 -1.69 3.93
C ASP A 48 1.14 -1.70 2.91
N ALA A 49 0.85 -2.03 1.65
CA ALA A 49 1.85 -2.02 0.58
C ALA A 49 2.44 -0.62 0.34
N GLU A 50 1.60 0.42 0.39
CA GLU A 50 2.03 1.81 0.28
C GLU A 50 2.93 2.22 1.45
N GLN A 51 2.57 1.81 2.67
CA GLN A 51 3.36 2.07 3.87
C GLN A 51 4.72 1.38 3.80
N VAL A 52 4.78 0.12 3.37
CA VAL A 52 6.04 -0.62 3.17
C VAL A 52 6.91 0.08 2.13
N ARG A 53 6.34 0.48 0.99
CA ARG A 53 7.08 1.21 -0.05
C ARG A 53 7.65 2.52 0.49
N ARG A 54 6.86 3.27 1.27
CA ARG A 54 7.31 4.51 1.91
C ARG A 54 8.44 4.27 2.90
N GLN A 55 8.38 3.22 3.71
CA GLN A 55 9.45 2.89 4.65
C GLN A 55 10.75 2.50 3.93
N GLN A 56 10.66 1.70 2.88
CA GLN A 56 11.81 1.33 2.05
C GLN A 56 12.45 2.57 1.44
N PHE A 57 11.65 3.48 0.88
CA PHE A 57 12.14 4.75 0.35
C PHE A 57 12.85 5.59 1.42
N LEU A 58 12.23 5.76 2.60
CA LEU A 58 12.83 6.54 3.69
C LEU A 58 14.12 5.92 4.22
N LYS A 59 14.21 4.58 4.27
CA LYS A 59 15.43 3.88 4.65
C LYS A 59 16.53 4.14 3.62
N LEU A 60 16.22 3.95 2.34
CA LEU A 60 17.18 4.16 1.25
C LEU A 60 17.68 5.62 1.19
N ALA A 61 16.81 6.59 1.49
CA ALA A 61 17.17 8.00 1.57
C ALA A 61 18.10 8.31 2.76
N GLN A 62 17.90 7.63 3.90
CA GLN A 62 18.80 7.74 5.06
C GLN A 62 20.16 7.13 4.74
N ASP A 63 20.17 5.94 4.14
CA ASP A 63 21.40 5.22 3.77
C ASP A 63 22.20 6.05 2.74
N PHE A 64 21.54 6.64 1.73
CA PHE A 64 22.17 7.56 0.78
C PHE A 64 22.79 8.78 1.45
N ARG A 65 22.08 9.39 2.42
CA ARG A 65 22.60 10.56 3.16
C ARG A 65 23.78 10.21 4.07
N ALA A 66 23.82 8.99 4.60
CA ALA A 66 24.86 8.50 5.49
C ALA A 66 26.08 7.92 4.74
N ALA A 67 25.94 7.61 3.45
CA ALA A 67 27.01 7.08 2.62
C ALA A 67 28.19 8.05 2.59
N SER A 68 29.35 7.58 3.03
CA SER A 68 30.62 8.32 2.99
C SER A 68 31.48 7.91 1.79
N ASP A 69 31.19 6.76 1.18
CA ASP A 69 31.82 6.28 -0.06
C ASP A 69 31.04 6.85 -1.27
N PRO A 70 31.72 7.56 -2.20
CA PRO A 70 31.12 8.08 -3.41
C PRO A 70 30.42 7.04 -4.29
N ASP A 71 30.97 5.83 -4.38
CA ASP A 71 30.42 4.77 -5.24
C ASP A 71 29.12 4.21 -4.63
N ASP A 72 29.06 4.08 -3.30
CA ASP A 72 27.83 3.71 -2.59
C ASP A 72 26.77 4.80 -2.67
N ALA A 73 27.15 6.08 -2.58
CA ALA A 73 26.23 7.19 -2.76
C ALA A 73 25.61 7.15 -4.17
N THR A 74 26.40 6.96 -5.22
CA THR A 74 25.88 6.85 -6.59
C THR A 74 24.91 5.69 -6.74
N ARG A 75 25.25 4.49 -6.24
CA ARG A 75 24.37 3.32 -6.30
C ARG A 75 23.05 3.52 -5.57
N LEU A 76 23.09 4.06 -4.35
CA LEU A 76 21.89 4.34 -3.55
C LEU A 76 21.03 5.45 -4.17
N GLY A 77 21.67 6.45 -4.79
CA GLY A 77 20.99 7.50 -5.55
C GLY A 77 20.25 6.99 -6.78
N GLU A 78 20.86 6.09 -7.55
CA GLU A 78 20.18 5.43 -8.68
C GLU A 78 18.99 4.58 -8.23
N GLU A 79 19.14 3.86 -7.12
CA GLU A 79 18.07 3.03 -6.56
C GLU A 79 16.89 3.89 -6.06
N LEU A 80 17.17 5.02 -5.41
CA LEU A 80 16.16 6.02 -5.06
C LEU A 80 15.47 6.58 -6.31
N GLY A 81 16.26 6.93 -7.34
CA GLY A 81 15.75 7.44 -8.60
C GLY A 81 14.80 6.46 -9.28
N ARG A 82 15.15 5.16 -9.32
CA ARG A 82 14.26 4.11 -9.87
C ARG A 82 12.97 3.98 -9.07
N MET A 83 13.00 4.09 -7.74
CA MET A 83 11.79 4.02 -6.92
C MET A 83 10.84 5.23 -7.11
N VAL A 84 11.36 6.41 -7.47
CA VAL A 84 10.56 7.64 -7.64
C VAL A 84 10.13 7.87 -9.09
N PHE A 85 11.00 7.56 -10.06
CA PHE A 85 10.83 7.92 -11.47
C PHE A 85 10.69 6.72 -12.42
N GLY A 86 10.82 5.48 -11.95
CA GLY A 86 10.76 4.27 -12.77
C GLY A 86 9.34 3.84 -13.20
N GLY A 87 8.46 4.79 -13.46
CA GLY A 87 7.08 4.58 -13.94
C GLY A 87 6.92 4.83 -15.43
#